data_AF-A0A199URJ6-F1
#
_entry.id   AF-A0A199URJ6-F1
#
_cell.length_a   1.000
_cell.length_b   1.000
_cell.length_c   1.000
_cell.angle_alpha   90.00
_cell.angle_beta   90.00
_cell.angle_gamma   90.00
#
_symmetry.space_group_name_H-M   'P 1'
#
loop_
_entity.id
_entity.type
_entity.pdbx_description
1 polymer ?
#
loop_
_entity_poly.entity_id
_entity_poly.type
_entity_poly.pdbx_seq_one_letter_code
_entity_poly.pdbx_strand_id
1 'polypeptide(L)'
;MGDVGSGFSSAAGIFRSLCSPPPPPSAGDSDSSLPEFLFSLAPPPPADKPAFVDASSGRSLSFADLRRLSGAAASALSALGLRRGHLALLLSPNSLPFPALALSVLSLGALLSTPNPLLTPPSSTPSSSTPPPSSSSPHSTSPPSSVPCAPPSPSSSSSSPSSPPSD
;
A
#
# COMPACT_ATOMS: atom_id res chain seq x y z
N MET A 1 0.92 -31.08 11.17
CA MET A 1 1.74 -30.87 9.96
C MET A 1 1.44 -29.47 9.46
N GLY A 2 2.27 -28.46 9.80
CA GLY A 2 2.10 -27.10 9.29
C GLY A 2 2.82 -26.98 7.95
N ASP A 3 2.12 -26.47 6.94
CA ASP A 3 2.62 -26.38 5.56
C ASP A 3 3.75 -25.35 5.45
N VAL A 4 4.99 -25.84 5.26
CA VAL A 4 6.21 -25.04 5.12
C VAL A 4 6.09 -24.23 3.82
N GLY A 5 5.75 -22.95 3.96
CA GLY A 5 5.58 -22.03 2.83
C GLY A 5 4.23 -21.30 2.81
N SER A 6 3.25 -21.70 3.61
CA SER A 6 1.92 -21.06 3.64
C SER A 6 1.87 -19.72 4.40
N GLY A 7 2.88 -19.42 5.22
CA GLY A 7 2.87 -18.25 6.11
C GLY A 7 1.86 -18.36 7.27
N PHE A 8 1.08 -19.43 7.33
CA PHE A 8 0.07 -19.65 8.35
C PHE A 8 0.64 -20.35 9.58
N SER A 9 0.42 -19.78 10.76
CA SER A 9 0.71 -20.43 12.05
C SER A 9 -0.57 -21.02 12.63
N SER A 10 -0.74 -22.34 12.58
CA SER A 10 -1.92 -23.03 13.14
C SER A 10 -2.01 -22.92 14.67
N ALA A 11 -0.87 -22.75 15.35
CA ALA A 11 -0.82 -22.56 16.81
C ALA A 11 -1.35 -21.19 17.25
N ALA A 12 -1.10 -20.15 16.44
CA ALA A 12 -1.55 -18.79 16.74
C ALA A 12 -2.84 -18.39 16.00
N GLY A 13 -3.23 -19.12 14.95
CA GLY A 13 -4.31 -18.74 14.04
C GLY A 13 -4.00 -17.49 13.19
N ILE A 14 -2.72 -17.16 13.00
CA ILE A 14 -2.26 -15.91 12.36
C ILE A 14 -1.52 -16.22 11.05
N PHE A 15 -1.81 -15.45 10.00
CA PHE A 15 -1.00 -15.40 8.78
C PHE A 15 0.12 -14.37 8.90
N ARG A 16 1.34 -14.77 8.54
CA ARG A 16 2.51 -13.91 8.44
C ARG A 16 2.97 -13.84 6.99
N SER A 17 3.45 -12.66 6.60
CA SER A 17 4.07 -12.47 5.29
C SER A 17 5.27 -13.41 5.12
N LEU A 18 5.42 -13.95 3.92
CA LEU A 18 6.57 -14.75 3.52
C LEU A 18 7.77 -13.87 3.11
N CYS A 19 7.54 -12.57 2.94
CA CYS A 19 8.60 -11.63 2.67
C CYS A 19 9.47 -11.47 3.92
N SER A 20 10.79 -11.65 3.77
CA SER A 20 11.71 -11.35 4.86
C SER A 20 11.56 -9.86 5.22
N PRO A 21 11.19 -9.53 6.47
CA PRO A 21 11.12 -8.14 6.87
C PRO A 21 12.52 -7.51 6.76
N PRO A 22 12.61 -6.22 6.41
CA PRO A 22 13.88 -5.51 6.52
C PRO A 22 14.37 -5.54 7.98
N PRO A 23 15.69 -5.49 8.20
CA PRO A 23 16.22 -5.39 9.55
C PRO A 23 15.64 -4.15 10.25
N PRO A 24 15.34 -4.23 11.56
CA PRO A 24 14.90 -3.06 12.30
C PRO A 24 16.01 -1.99 12.28
N PRO A 25 15.66 -0.70 12.35
CA PRO A 25 16.65 0.36 12.46
C PRO A 25 17.52 0.13 13.69
N SER A 26 18.83 0.24 13.52
CA SER A 26 19.82 0.16 14.59
C SER A 26 19.83 1.45 15.41
N ALA A 27 20.34 1.41 16.64
CA ALA A 27 20.40 2.58 17.51
C ALA A 27 21.15 3.78 16.89
N GLY A 28 22.08 3.53 15.96
CA GLY A 28 22.80 4.54 15.18
C GLY A 28 22.00 5.20 14.04
N ASP A 29 20.83 4.67 13.66
CA ASP A 29 20.01 5.21 12.57
C ASP A 29 19.08 6.35 13.02
N SER A 30 19.14 6.72 14.30
CA SER A 30 18.26 7.71 14.94
C SER A 30 18.34 9.11 14.31
N ASP A 31 19.46 9.44 13.67
CA ASP A 31 19.68 10.72 13.00
C ASP A 31 19.48 10.66 11.47
N SER A 32 19.22 9.47 10.91
CA SER A 32 19.03 9.30 9.48
C SER A 32 17.64 9.75 9.02
N SER A 33 17.58 10.41 7.87
CA SER A 33 16.29 10.72 7.25
C SER A 33 15.67 9.45 6.66
N LEU A 34 14.33 9.40 6.57
CA LEU A 34 13.62 8.28 5.93
C LEU A 34 14.20 7.89 4.54
N PRO A 35 14.42 8.82 3.59
CA PRO A 35 15.00 8.46 2.29
C PRO A 35 16.41 7.88 2.41
N GLU A 36 17.23 8.36 3.35
CA GLU A 36 18.56 7.81 3.61
C GLU A 36 18.50 6.39 4.15
N PHE A 37 17.61 6.12 5.12
CA PHE A 37 17.34 4.77 5.60
C PHE A 37 16.87 3.85 4.47
N LEU A 38 15.88 4.27 3.67
CA LEU A 38 15.38 3.47 2.53
C LEU A 38 16.48 3.15 1.51
N PHE A 39 17.37 4.11 1.26
CA PHE A 39 18.50 3.95 0.35
C PHE A 39 19.67 3.15 0.93
N SER A 40 19.70 2.97 2.26
CA SER A 40 20.66 2.15 2.99
C SER A 40 20.26 0.67 3.04
N LEU A 41 18.96 0.36 2.88
CA LEU A 41 18.47 -1.02 2.85
C LEU A 41 19.10 -1.80 1.70
N ALA A 42 19.99 -2.73 2.06
CA ALA A 42 20.80 -3.51 1.13
C ALA A 42 20.14 -4.85 0.72
N PRO A 43 20.45 -5.36 -0.48
CA PRO A 43 21.18 -4.68 -1.55
C PRO A 43 20.27 -3.66 -2.27
N PRO A 44 20.79 -2.47 -2.60
CA PRO A 44 20.01 -1.51 -3.39
C PRO A 44 19.64 -2.14 -4.75
N PRO A 45 18.45 -1.83 -5.27
CA PRO A 45 18.07 -2.27 -6.61
C PRO A 45 19.06 -1.72 -7.65
N PRO A 46 19.26 -2.41 -8.79
CA PRO A 46 20.12 -1.93 -9.86
C PRO A 46 19.75 -0.50 -10.27
N ALA A 47 20.76 0.33 -10.51
CA ALA A 47 20.61 1.75 -10.84
C ALA A 47 19.61 1.99 -11.99
N ASP A 48 19.69 1.14 -13.03
CA ASP A 48 18.87 1.24 -14.24
C ASP A 48 17.48 0.61 -14.11
N LYS A 49 17.20 -0.06 -12.98
CA LYS A 49 15.88 -0.66 -12.74
C LYS A 49 14.83 0.45 -12.61
N PRO A 50 13.66 0.33 -13.25
CA PRO A 50 12.58 1.29 -13.07
C PRO A 50 12.10 1.27 -11.62
N ALA A 51 12.10 2.42 -10.97
CA ALA A 51 11.52 2.66 -9.65
C ALA A 51 10.04 3.06 -9.76
N PHE A 52 9.72 3.93 -10.73
CA PHE A 52 8.35 4.34 -11.04
C PHE A 52 8.09 4.22 -12.52
N VAL A 53 6.86 3.86 -12.88
CA VAL A 53 6.38 3.81 -14.27
C VAL A 53 5.05 4.53 -14.32
N ASP A 54 4.93 5.49 -15.23
CA ASP A 54 3.68 6.18 -15.50
C ASP A 54 2.84 5.32 -16.44
N ALA A 55 1.69 4.87 -15.96
CA ALA A 55 0.78 4.02 -16.71
C ALA A 55 0.18 4.72 -17.94
N SER A 56 0.05 6.06 -17.90
CA SER A 56 -0.58 6.82 -18.99
C SER A 56 0.37 7.08 -20.16
N SER A 57 1.64 7.37 -19.87
CA SER A 57 2.66 7.71 -20.87
C SER A 57 3.64 6.57 -21.17
N GLY A 58 3.67 5.52 -20.35
CA GLY A 58 4.64 4.43 -20.43
C GLY A 58 6.06 4.83 -20.03
N ARG A 59 6.27 6.07 -19.59
CA ARG A 59 7.59 6.57 -19.18
C ARG A 59 7.99 5.94 -17.85
N SER A 60 9.27 5.62 -17.72
CA SER A 60 9.83 5.10 -16.48
C SER A 60 10.81 6.10 -15.86
N LEU A 61 10.93 6.03 -14.55
CA LEU A 61 11.93 6.72 -13.75
C LEU A 61 12.79 5.67 -13.06
N SER A 62 14.08 5.65 -13.36
CA SER A 62 15.05 4.70 -12.78
C SER A 62 15.34 5.02 -11.31
N PHE A 63 15.87 4.05 -10.56
CA PHE A 63 16.34 4.30 -9.19
C PHE A 63 17.46 5.34 -9.14
N ALA A 64 18.36 5.34 -10.14
CA ALA A 64 19.42 6.35 -10.25
C ALA A 64 18.86 7.76 -10.48
N ASP A 65 17.90 7.90 -11.40
CA ASP A 65 17.26 9.19 -11.67
C ASP A 65 16.45 9.67 -10.47
N LEU A 66 15.75 8.78 -9.77
CA LEU A 66 15.02 9.13 -8.56
C LEU A 66 15.96 9.70 -7.49
N ARG A 67 17.12 9.07 -7.25
CA ARG A 67 18.12 9.56 -6.30
C ARG A 67 18.71 10.91 -6.74
N ARG A 68 19.02 11.06 -8.03
CA ARG A 68 19.55 12.31 -8.59
C ARG A 68 18.55 13.46 -8.50
N LEU A 69 17.30 13.23 -8.91
CA LEU A 69 16.24 14.23 -8.90
C LEU A 69 15.86 14.63 -7.47
N SER A 70 15.74 13.67 -6.56
CA SER A 70 15.45 13.98 -5.14
C SER A 70 16.56 14.81 -4.50
N GLY A 71 17.84 14.48 -4.75
CA GLY A 71 18.96 15.29 -4.28
C GLY A 71 18.96 16.72 -4.86
N ALA A 72 18.75 16.86 -6.17
CA ALA A 72 18.68 18.17 -6.82
C ALA A 72 17.50 19.00 -6.31
N ALA A 73 16.32 18.40 -6.16
CA ALA A 73 15.14 19.05 -5.61
C ALA A 73 15.33 19.44 -4.14
N ALA A 74 16.02 18.64 -3.33
CA ALA A 74 16.31 18.96 -1.94
C ALA A 74 17.21 20.20 -1.86
N SER A 75 18.26 20.27 -2.67
CA SER A 75 19.11 21.46 -2.74
C SER A 75 18.33 22.71 -3.15
N ALA A 76 17.45 22.60 -4.15
CA ALA A 76 16.61 23.72 -4.58
C ALA A 76 15.62 24.17 -3.50
N LEU A 77 14.93 23.23 -2.83
CA LEU A 77 13.99 23.53 -1.76
C LEU A 77 14.69 24.11 -0.52
N SER A 78 15.88 23.63 -0.19
CA SER A 78 16.70 24.21 0.87
C SER A 78 17.11 25.64 0.55
N ALA A 79 17.43 25.94 -0.71
CA ALA A 79 17.74 27.31 -1.15
C ALA A 79 16.52 28.24 -1.09
N LEU A 80 15.30 27.69 -1.25
CA LEU A 80 14.04 28.40 -1.03
C LEU A 80 13.67 28.57 0.45
N GLY A 81 14.48 28.04 1.37
CA GLY A 81 14.29 28.18 2.82
C GLY A 81 13.50 27.04 3.48
N LEU A 82 13.29 25.91 2.79
CA LEU A 82 12.73 24.72 3.42
C LEU A 82 13.74 24.13 4.42
N ARG A 83 13.33 23.93 5.67
CA ARG A 83 14.18 23.43 6.75
C ARG A 83 13.42 22.42 7.61
N ARG A 84 14.15 21.72 8.49
CA ARG A 84 13.58 20.80 9.47
C ARG A 84 12.48 21.50 10.28
N GLY A 85 11.32 20.85 10.39
CA GLY A 85 10.15 21.39 11.09
C GLY A 85 9.22 22.25 10.24
N HIS A 86 9.56 22.56 8.98
CA HIS A 86 8.62 23.20 8.06
C HIS A 86 7.62 22.18 7.50
N LEU A 87 6.43 22.65 7.12
CA LEU A 87 5.41 21.85 6.43
C LEU A 87 5.44 22.19 4.93
N ALA A 88 5.69 21.19 4.09
CA ALA A 88 5.57 21.29 2.64
C ALA A 88 4.26 20.65 2.16
N LEU A 89 3.40 21.43 1.50
CA LEU A 89 2.20 20.94 0.84
C LEU A 89 2.52 20.62 -0.63
N LEU A 90 2.43 19.36 -1.02
CA LEU A 90 2.71 18.93 -2.39
C LEU A 90 1.40 18.67 -3.16
N LEU A 91 0.89 19.71 -3.82
CA LEU A 91 -0.29 19.62 -4.69
C LEU A 91 0.15 19.29 -6.13
N SER A 92 0.16 18.01 -6.47
CA SER A 92 0.49 17.56 -7.82
C SER A 92 -0.43 16.39 -8.21
N PRO A 93 -0.88 16.31 -9.47
CA PRO A 93 -1.49 15.08 -9.99
C PRO A 93 -0.48 13.93 -9.95
N ASN A 94 -0.96 12.69 -9.92
CA ASN A 94 -0.11 11.50 -9.90
C ASN A 94 0.84 11.52 -11.12
N SER A 95 2.11 11.82 -10.88
CA SER A 95 3.12 12.12 -11.91
C SER A 95 4.50 11.63 -11.48
N LEU A 96 5.36 11.29 -12.43
CA LEU A 96 6.72 10.79 -12.15
C LEU A 96 7.62 11.69 -11.28
N PRO A 97 7.56 13.03 -11.31
CA PRO A 97 8.39 13.85 -10.42
C PRO A 97 7.87 13.89 -8.97
N PHE A 98 6.61 13.50 -8.72
CA PHE A 98 6.02 13.58 -7.38
C PHE A 98 6.81 12.77 -6.33
N PRO A 99 7.20 11.50 -6.57
CA PRO A 99 8.03 10.76 -5.62
C PRO A 99 9.38 11.42 -5.35
N ALA A 100 10.02 12.02 -6.36
CA ALA A 100 11.29 12.71 -6.18
C ALA A 100 11.15 13.95 -5.27
N LEU A 101 10.06 14.71 -5.43
CA LEU A 101 9.71 15.85 -4.57
C LEU A 101 9.33 15.44 -3.16
N ALA A 102 8.61 14.33 -3.00
CA ALA A 102 8.29 13.78 -1.69
C ALA A 102 9.56 13.37 -0.92
N LEU A 103 10.47 12.64 -1.58
CA LEU A 103 11.74 12.22 -0.99
C LEU A 103 12.65 13.42 -0.67
N SER A 104 12.63 14.48 -1.47
CA SER A 104 13.43 15.69 -1.20
C SER A 104 12.94 16.48 0.01
N VAL A 105 11.62 16.57 0.22
CA VAL A 105 11.05 17.19 1.44
C VAL A 105 11.45 16.37 2.67
N LEU A 106 11.32 15.04 2.59
CA LEU A 106 11.66 14.14 3.69
C LEU A 106 13.15 14.13 4.02
N SER A 107 14.04 14.27 3.02
CA SER A 107 15.49 14.32 3.26
C SER A 107 15.92 15.60 3.97
N LEU A 108 15.18 16.71 3.79
CA LEU A 108 15.39 17.96 4.50
C LEU A 108 14.84 17.95 5.94
N GLY A 109 14.17 16.87 6.35
CA GLY A 109 13.51 16.75 7.66
C GLY A 109 12.26 17.61 7.79
N ALA A 110 11.66 18.02 6.67
CA ALA A 110 10.39 18.74 6.63
C ALA A 110 9.21 17.75 6.64
N LEU A 111 8.05 18.21 7.10
CA LEU A 111 6.80 17.46 7.11
C LEU A 111 6.15 17.55 5.74
N LEU A 112 5.87 16.39 5.12
CA LEU A 112 5.18 16.32 3.84
C LEU A 112 3.67 16.15 4.06
N SER A 113 2.88 17.02 3.45
CA SER A 113 1.42 16.87 3.34
C SER A 113 1.03 16.74 1.87
N THR A 114 0.27 15.69 1.54
CA THR A 114 -0.21 15.41 0.19
C THR A 114 -1.73 15.56 0.18
N PRO A 115 -2.27 16.74 -0.18
CA PRO A 115 -3.70 16.91 -0.32
C PRO A 115 -4.18 16.06 -1.49
N ASN A 116 -5.37 15.47 -1.39
CA ASN A 116 -6.00 14.88 -2.57
C ASN A 116 -6.25 16.03 -3.56
N PRO A 117 -5.64 16.04 -4.76
CA PRO A 117 -5.88 17.10 -5.74
C PRO A 117 -7.34 17.15 -6.21
N LEU A 118 -8.15 16.12 -5.93
CA LEU A 118 -9.59 16.05 -6.18
C LEU A 118 -10.45 16.49 -4.98
N LEU A 119 -9.86 17.08 -3.93
CA LEU A 119 -10.63 17.78 -2.88
C LEU A 119 -11.18 19.08 -3.46
N THR A 120 -12.22 18.94 -4.28
CA THR A 120 -13.07 20.02 -4.75
C THR A 120 -13.67 20.76 -3.55
N PRO A 121 -13.73 22.11 -3.52
CA PRO A 121 -14.64 22.78 -2.60
C PRO A 121 -16.08 22.32 -2.89
N PRO A 122 -16.94 22.12 -1.87
CA PRO A 122 -18.32 21.73 -2.08
C PRO A 122 -19.14 22.95 -2.56
N SER A 123 -19.02 23.37 -3.82
CA SER A 123 -20.01 24.28 -4.42
C SER A 123 -19.81 24.52 -5.92
N SER A 124 -20.62 23.86 -6.73
CA SER A 124 -21.41 24.44 -7.83
C SER A 124 -22.19 23.28 -8.46
N THR A 125 -23.51 23.20 -8.56
CA THR A 125 -24.69 24.05 -8.34
C THR A 125 -25.84 23.05 -8.17
N PRO A 126 -26.88 23.29 -7.36
CA PRO A 126 -28.09 22.47 -7.43
C PRO A 126 -28.70 22.65 -8.82
N SER A 127 -28.46 21.72 -9.74
CA SER A 127 -29.14 21.69 -11.04
C SER A 127 -30.61 21.36 -10.78
N SER A 128 -31.36 22.44 -10.66
CA SER A 128 -32.80 22.53 -10.83
C SER A 128 -33.20 21.98 -12.20
N SER A 129 -33.58 20.71 -12.27
CA SER A 129 -34.54 20.21 -13.27
C SER A 129 -34.90 18.76 -12.99
N THR A 130 -35.75 18.54 -12.00
CA THR A 130 -36.56 17.32 -12.00
C THR A 130 -37.96 17.73 -11.55
N PRO A 131 -38.98 17.72 -12.44
CA PRO A 131 -40.35 17.88 -11.97
C PRO A 131 -40.66 16.70 -11.04
N PRO A 132 -41.39 16.91 -9.93
CA PRO A 132 -41.69 15.82 -9.01
C PRO A 132 -42.53 14.76 -9.72
N PRO A 133 -42.16 13.47 -9.71
CA PRO A 133 -43.08 12.43 -10.14
C PRO A 133 -44.22 12.34 -9.14
N SER A 134 -45.42 12.43 -9.70
CA SER A 134 -46.72 12.26 -9.08
C SER A 134 -46.77 11.10 -8.09
N SER A 135 -47.51 11.34 -7.01
CA SER A 135 -47.94 10.36 -6.02
C SER A 135 -48.53 9.09 -6.65
N SER A 136 -47.91 7.94 -6.41
CA SER A 136 -48.58 6.65 -6.44
C SER A 136 -47.97 5.72 -5.38
N SER A 137 -48.87 5.21 -4.55
CA SER A 137 -48.70 4.45 -3.29
C SER A 137 -48.02 3.07 -3.45
N PRO A 138 -47.66 2.39 -2.33
CA PRO A 138 -46.72 1.28 -2.32
C PRO A 138 -47.40 -0.09 -2.47
N HIS A 139 -46.75 -1.01 -3.21
CA HIS A 139 -46.97 -2.46 -3.16
C HIS A 139 -45.57 -3.09 -3.08
N SER A 140 -45.08 -3.53 -1.91
CA SER A 140 -45.32 -4.80 -1.21
C SER A 140 -44.63 -6.02 -1.83
N THR A 141 -43.85 -6.72 -0.98
CA THR A 141 -43.31 -8.10 -1.08
C THR A 141 -42.21 -8.34 -2.13
N SER A 142 -41.04 -8.95 -1.86
CA SER A 142 -40.64 -10.03 -0.93
C SER A 142 -39.09 -10.09 -0.77
N PRO A 143 -38.51 -10.67 0.31
CA PRO A 143 -37.06 -10.87 0.43
C PRO A 143 -36.59 -12.16 -0.29
N PRO A 144 -35.35 -12.21 -0.83
CA PRO A 144 -34.82 -13.44 -1.43
C PRO A 144 -34.39 -14.48 -0.38
N SER A 145 -34.68 -15.72 -0.75
CA SER A 145 -34.53 -16.98 -0.03
C SER A 145 -33.15 -17.23 0.57
N SER A 146 -33.16 -17.66 1.83
CA SER A 146 -32.05 -18.26 2.56
C SER A 146 -31.47 -19.48 1.84
N VAL A 147 -30.14 -19.58 1.81
CA VAL A 147 -29.42 -20.80 1.41
C VAL A 147 -28.91 -21.48 2.69
N PRO A 148 -29.31 -22.72 3.01
CA PRO A 148 -28.75 -23.43 4.16
C PRO A 148 -27.44 -24.12 3.76
N CYS A 149 -26.33 -23.70 4.37
CA CYS A 149 -25.06 -24.43 4.28
C CYS A 149 -25.05 -25.51 5.36
N ALA A 150 -25.28 -26.77 4.98
CA ALA A 150 -25.13 -27.93 5.86
C ALA A 150 -23.68 -28.44 5.80
N PRO A 151 -23.01 -28.72 6.93
CA PRO A 151 -21.72 -29.40 6.93
C PRO A 151 -21.88 -30.92 6.78
N PRO A 152 -20.96 -31.63 6.08
CA PRO A 152 -21.01 -33.08 5.99
C PRO A 152 -20.59 -33.72 7.33
N SER A 153 -21.32 -34.77 7.74
CA SER A 153 -21.01 -35.63 8.88
C SER A 153 -19.90 -36.64 8.52
N PRO A 154 -19.01 -37.01 9.46
CA PRO A 154 -17.98 -38.02 9.20
C PRO A 154 -18.51 -39.45 9.36
N SER A 155 -18.47 -40.24 8.29
CA SER A 155 -18.68 -41.69 8.36
C SER A 155 -17.46 -42.36 8.98
N SER A 156 -17.67 -43.00 10.12
CA SER A 156 -16.73 -43.91 10.76
C SER A 156 -16.71 -45.24 10.01
N SER A 157 -15.53 -45.76 9.67
CA SER A 157 -15.37 -47.19 9.41
C SER A 157 -13.99 -47.65 9.89
N SER A 158 -14.04 -48.36 11.01
CA SER A 158 -13.01 -49.19 11.61
C SER A 158 -12.52 -50.28 10.67
N SER A 159 -11.21 -50.56 10.64
CA SER A 159 -10.66 -51.91 10.45
C SER A 159 -9.21 -51.96 10.97
N SER A 160 -8.97 -52.94 11.84
CA SER A 160 -7.81 -53.20 12.68
C SER A 160 -6.55 -53.67 11.91
N PRO A 161 -5.36 -53.73 12.56
CA PRO A 161 -4.08 -54.00 11.91
C PRO A 161 -3.76 -55.49 11.78
N SER A 162 -3.10 -55.87 10.68
CA SER A 162 -2.44 -57.17 10.54
C SER A 162 -0.92 -56.99 10.58
N SER A 163 -0.30 -57.73 11.50
CA SER A 163 1.13 -57.87 11.77
C SER A 163 1.96 -58.43 10.60
N PRO A 164 3.30 -58.29 10.62
CA PRO A 164 4.20 -58.71 9.53
C PRO A 164 4.69 -60.16 9.69
N PRO A 165 5.28 -60.77 8.64
CA PRO A 165 6.17 -61.91 8.80
C PRO A 165 7.66 -61.54 8.66
N SER A 166 8.44 -62.20 9.50
CA SER A 166 9.90 -62.35 9.49
C SER A 166 10.39 -63.15 8.27
N ASP A 167 11.47 -62.69 7.63
CA ASP A 167 12.83 -63.30 7.58
C ASP A 167 13.75 -62.38 6.76
#